data_AF-A0AA86W611-F1
#
_entry.id   AF-A0AA86W611-F1
#
_cell.length_a   1.000
_cell.length_b   1.000
_cell.length_c   1.000
_cell.angle_alpha   90.00
_cell.angle_beta   90.00
_cell.angle_gamma   90.00
#
_symmetry.space_group_name_H-M   'P 1'
#
loop_
_entity.id
_entity.type
_entity.pdbx_description
1 polymer ?
#
loop_
_entity_poly.entity_id
_entity_poly.type
_entity_poly.pdbx_seq_one_letter_code
_entity_poly.pdbx_strand_id
1 'polypeptide(L)'
;MNVDMSYINRHEDSPDRKRHPKRGGTWDRWVTLVSGLFVCVVRKEEDSMIIRSPEPEVKILVDRDPIKTSFEEWAKPGHFSRTIAKGPDTTTWIWNLHADAHDFDSHTNNLEEISRKVFSAHFGQLSIIFLWLSGMHFHGARFSNYEAWLSDPTHIRPSAQVVWPIVGQEIVANSKEGGYKMKKMRKKGNQVIKVKR
;
A
#
# COMPACT_ATOMS: atom_id res chain seq x y z
N MET A 1 36.71 28.61 -26.70
CA MET A 1 36.82 28.06 -28.07
C MET A 1 36.78 26.54 -27.89
N ASN A 2 35.61 25.88 -28.00
CA ASN A 2 35.07 25.27 -29.25
C ASN A 2 36.17 24.41 -29.92
N VAL A 3 36.10 23.08 -30.13
CA VAL A 3 35.03 22.21 -30.65
C VAL A 3 35.40 20.72 -30.46
N ASP A 4 34.37 19.86 -30.37
CA ASP A 4 34.18 18.42 -30.68
C ASP A 4 35.37 17.49 -31.04
N MET A 5 35.44 16.25 -30.51
CA MET A 5 34.57 15.06 -30.70
C MET A 5 34.77 14.38 -32.07
N SER A 6 34.91 13.05 -31.99
CA SER A 6 34.50 12.02 -32.98
C SER A 6 35.53 11.38 -33.94
N TYR A 7 35.21 10.10 -34.23
CA TYR A 7 35.68 9.19 -35.30
C TYR A 7 36.94 8.37 -35.02
N ILE A 8 36.87 7.05 -34.75
CA ILE A 8 36.42 5.88 -35.55
C ILE A 8 37.59 5.13 -36.18
N ASN A 9 37.65 3.85 -35.83
CA ASN A 9 38.48 2.76 -36.34
C ASN A 9 38.59 2.67 -37.87
N ARG A 10 39.80 2.27 -38.32
CA ARG A 10 40.17 1.35 -39.43
C ARG A 10 41.58 1.75 -39.92
N HIS A 11 42.47 0.91 -40.44
CA HIS A 11 42.40 -0.40 -41.09
C HIS A 11 43.86 -0.92 -41.25
N GLU A 12 43.99 -2.14 -41.79
CA GLU A 12 45.15 -2.73 -42.52
C GLU A 12 46.21 -3.46 -41.67
N ASP A 13 46.25 -4.79 -41.65
CA ASP A 13 46.51 -5.81 -42.71
C ASP A 13 47.99 -5.99 -43.11
N SER A 14 48.35 -7.28 -43.25
CA SER A 14 49.42 -7.89 -44.08
C SER A 14 50.56 -8.60 -43.30
N PRO A 15 51.30 -9.57 -43.90
CA PRO A 15 50.79 -10.89 -44.29
C PRO A 15 51.73 -12.07 -43.90
N ASP A 16 51.18 -13.28 -44.03
CA ASP A 16 51.80 -14.54 -44.47
C ASP A 16 53.16 -14.99 -43.86
N ARG A 17 53.10 -16.03 -43.01
CA ARG A 17 54.21 -17.00 -42.87
C ARG A 17 53.70 -18.43 -43.00
N LYS A 18 53.69 -18.91 -44.24
CA LYS A 18 53.53 -20.32 -44.64
C LYS A 18 54.34 -21.27 -43.74
N ARG A 19 53.68 -22.25 -43.13
CA ARG A 19 54.28 -23.54 -42.74
C ARG A 19 53.37 -24.70 -43.16
N HIS A 20 54.00 -25.62 -43.89
CA HIS A 20 53.44 -26.81 -44.54
C HIS A 20 52.81 -27.83 -43.56
N PRO A 21 51.96 -28.74 -44.08
CA PRO A 21 50.88 -29.38 -43.32
C PRO A 21 51.37 -30.60 -42.54
N LYS A 22 50.85 -30.78 -41.33
CA LYS A 22 50.93 -32.08 -40.63
C LYS A 22 49.55 -32.71 -40.59
N ARG A 23 49.48 -33.83 -41.32
CA ARG A 23 48.49 -34.91 -41.34
C ARG A 23 47.56 -34.91 -40.12
N GLY A 24 46.28 -34.63 -40.37
CA GLY A 24 45.20 -34.75 -39.40
C GLY A 24 45.08 -36.18 -38.87
N GLY A 25 45.12 -36.29 -37.55
CA GLY A 25 44.81 -37.52 -36.84
C GLY A 25 43.32 -37.57 -36.51
N THR A 26 42.76 -38.76 -36.46
CA THR A 26 41.39 -39.06 -36.00
C THR A 26 41.02 -38.42 -34.65
N TRP A 27 42.00 -38.02 -33.85
CA TRP A 27 41.85 -37.27 -32.60
C TRP A 27 41.30 -35.84 -32.78
N ASP A 28 41.70 -35.14 -33.84
CA ASP A 28 41.23 -33.76 -34.09
C ASP A 28 39.73 -33.72 -34.38
N ARG A 29 39.22 -34.80 -35.00
CA ARG A 29 37.80 -34.98 -35.33
C ARG A 29 36.94 -35.30 -34.11
N TRP A 30 37.50 -36.00 -33.11
CA TRP A 30 36.84 -36.23 -31.81
C TRP A 30 36.81 -34.97 -30.96
N VAL A 31 37.91 -34.20 -30.94
CA VAL A 31 37.94 -32.90 -30.23
C VAL A 31 36.93 -31.93 -30.85
N THR A 32 36.84 -31.83 -32.18
CA THR A 32 35.82 -30.98 -32.82
C THR A 32 34.38 -31.48 -32.59
N LEU A 33 34.15 -32.79 -32.56
CA LEU A 33 32.81 -33.33 -32.27
C LEU A 33 32.38 -33.11 -30.83
N VAL A 34 33.27 -33.30 -29.85
CA VAL A 34 32.95 -33.08 -28.42
C VAL A 34 32.83 -31.57 -28.14
N SER A 35 33.68 -30.75 -28.73
CA SER A 35 33.57 -29.28 -28.64
C SER A 35 32.30 -28.76 -29.31
N GLY A 36 31.95 -29.31 -30.48
CA GLY A 36 30.74 -28.97 -31.22
C GLY A 36 29.46 -29.42 -30.50
N LEU A 37 29.48 -30.57 -29.84
CA LEU A 37 28.36 -31.04 -29.04
C LEU A 37 28.18 -30.20 -27.77
N PHE A 38 29.26 -29.80 -27.11
CA PHE A 38 29.20 -28.89 -25.95
C PHE A 38 28.70 -27.51 -26.34
N VAL A 39 29.16 -26.94 -27.46
CA VAL A 39 28.63 -25.68 -28.01
C VAL A 39 27.16 -25.84 -28.42
N CYS A 40 26.76 -26.95 -29.05
CA CYS A 40 25.36 -27.20 -29.41
C CYS A 40 24.45 -27.41 -28.18
N VAL A 41 24.94 -28.01 -27.10
CA VAL A 41 24.19 -28.21 -25.85
C VAL A 41 24.04 -26.88 -25.11
N VAL A 42 25.13 -26.11 -24.93
CA VAL A 42 25.08 -24.77 -24.31
C VAL A 42 24.21 -23.81 -25.13
N ARG A 43 24.30 -23.85 -26.46
CA ARG A 43 23.48 -23.01 -27.35
C ARG A 43 22.00 -23.43 -27.37
N LYS A 44 21.70 -24.72 -27.22
CA LYS A 44 20.32 -25.22 -27.04
C LYS A 44 19.72 -24.79 -25.70
N GLU A 45 20.56 -24.63 -24.68
CA GLU A 45 20.14 -24.17 -23.35
C GLU A 45 19.94 -22.64 -23.33
N GLU A 46 20.79 -21.87 -24.01
CA GLU A 46 20.62 -20.41 -24.22
C GLU A 46 19.39 -20.08 -25.07
N ASP A 47 19.10 -20.84 -26.14
CA ASP A 47 17.91 -20.66 -26.97
C ASP A 47 16.61 -21.05 -26.22
N SER A 48 16.70 -21.89 -25.18
CA SER A 48 15.54 -22.30 -24.37
C SER A 48 15.17 -21.29 -23.27
N MET A 49 16.09 -20.41 -22.87
CA MET A 49 15.88 -19.41 -21.83
C MET A 49 15.36 -18.05 -22.33
N ILE A 50 15.15 -17.88 -23.65
CA ILE A 50 14.61 -16.65 -24.26
C ILE A 50 13.28 -16.90 -24.99
N ILE A 51 12.46 -17.82 -24.49
CA ILE A 51 11.02 -17.80 -24.77
C ILE A 51 10.32 -17.40 -23.47
N ARG A 52 10.47 -16.13 -23.09
CA ARG A 52 9.41 -15.49 -22.31
C ARG A 52 8.20 -15.46 -23.24
N SER A 53 7.23 -16.35 -23.01
CA SER A 53 5.89 -16.17 -23.56
C SER A 53 5.52 -14.70 -23.35
N PRO A 54 4.97 -13.98 -24.35
CA PRO A 54 4.47 -12.64 -24.10
C PRO A 54 3.56 -12.73 -22.88
N GLU A 55 3.85 -11.96 -21.84
CA GLU A 55 2.93 -11.87 -20.71
C GLU A 55 1.58 -11.44 -21.29
N PRO A 56 0.48 -12.11 -20.92
CA PRO A 56 -0.82 -11.72 -21.44
C PRO A 56 -1.04 -10.25 -21.06
N GLU A 57 -1.18 -9.37 -22.05
CA GLU A 57 -1.51 -7.97 -21.81
C GLU A 57 -2.82 -7.91 -21.01
N VAL A 58 -2.72 -7.56 -19.74
CA VAL A 58 -3.87 -7.43 -18.85
C VAL A 58 -4.63 -6.16 -19.26
N LYS A 59 -5.77 -6.35 -19.91
CA LYS A 59 -6.66 -5.24 -20.29
C LYS A 59 -7.49 -4.83 -19.09
N ILE A 60 -7.47 -3.53 -18.77
CA ILE A 60 -8.31 -2.94 -17.74
C ILE A 60 -9.69 -2.72 -18.36
N LEU A 61 -10.68 -3.50 -17.92
CA LEU A 61 -12.08 -3.35 -18.28
C LEU A 61 -12.83 -2.76 -17.08
N VAL A 62 -13.52 -1.62 -17.29
CA VAL A 62 -14.27 -0.93 -16.26
C VAL A 62 -15.57 -0.39 -16.84
N ASP A 63 -16.69 -0.74 -16.21
CA ASP A 63 -18.00 -0.19 -16.54
C ASP A 63 -18.15 1.25 -16.04
N ARG A 64 -18.75 2.10 -16.88
CA ARG A 64 -19.03 3.51 -16.56
C ARG A 64 -20.39 3.63 -15.89
N ASP A 65 -20.41 4.30 -14.74
CA ASP A 65 -21.61 4.61 -13.94
C ASP A 65 -22.59 3.42 -13.79
N PRO A 66 -22.12 2.25 -13.34
CA PRO A 66 -22.97 1.06 -13.22
C PRO A 66 -24.06 1.20 -12.16
N ILE A 67 -23.92 2.12 -11.20
CA ILE A 67 -24.93 2.41 -10.15
C ILE A 67 -25.04 3.93 -10.01
N LYS A 68 -26.27 4.45 -10.09
CA LYS A 68 -26.55 5.88 -9.89
C LYS A 68 -26.37 6.27 -8.43
N THR A 69 -25.62 7.33 -8.17
CA THR A 69 -25.49 7.90 -6.82
C THR A 69 -26.79 8.62 -6.41
N SER A 70 -27.46 8.12 -5.37
CA SER A 70 -28.68 8.72 -4.83
C SER A 70 -28.91 8.33 -3.36
N PHE A 71 -29.74 9.10 -2.65
CA PHE A 71 -30.15 8.81 -1.27
C PHE A 71 -31.42 7.94 -1.19
N GLU A 72 -32.00 7.53 -2.31
CA GLU A 72 -33.26 6.79 -2.31
C GLU A 72 -33.15 5.45 -1.55
N GLU A 73 -32.06 4.72 -1.77
CA GLU A 73 -31.81 3.43 -1.10
C GLU A 73 -31.49 3.58 0.39
N TRP A 74 -31.09 4.76 0.84
CA TRP A 74 -30.81 5.03 2.26
C TRP A 74 -32.11 5.16 3.07
N ALA A 75 -33.20 5.58 2.42
CA ALA A 75 -34.52 5.63 3.03
C ALA A 75 -35.16 4.22 3.16
N LYS A 76 -34.58 3.20 2.52
CA LYS A 76 -35.07 1.82 2.49
C LYS A 76 -34.05 0.89 3.19
N PRO A 77 -34.01 0.87 4.54
CA PRO A 77 -33.10 -0.01 5.27
C PRO A 77 -33.39 -1.47 4.91
N GLY A 78 -32.35 -2.22 4.55
CA GLY A 78 -32.48 -3.60 4.09
C GLY A 78 -32.76 -3.78 2.60
N HIS A 79 -32.67 -2.72 1.78
CA HIS A 79 -32.86 -2.79 0.31
C HIS A 79 -31.99 -3.87 -0.37
N PHE A 80 -30.86 -4.21 0.24
CA PHE A 80 -29.92 -5.22 -0.25
C PHE A 80 -30.43 -6.66 -0.13
N SER A 81 -31.47 -6.92 0.67
CA SER A 81 -32.02 -8.26 0.87
C SER A 81 -33.53 -8.28 0.65
N ARG A 82 -34.02 -9.19 -0.19
CA ARG A 82 -35.47 -9.32 -0.48
C ARG A 82 -36.28 -9.75 0.75
N THR A 83 -35.65 -10.41 1.72
CA THR A 83 -36.32 -10.84 2.96
C THR A 83 -36.50 -9.67 3.92
N ILE A 84 -35.49 -8.78 4.01
CA ILE A 84 -35.47 -7.64 4.93
C ILE A 84 -36.16 -6.42 4.31
N ALA A 85 -36.13 -6.24 3.00
CA ALA A 85 -36.72 -5.10 2.29
C ALA A 85 -38.25 -4.94 2.46
N LYS A 86 -38.95 -5.99 2.91
CA LYS A 86 -40.40 -5.94 3.19
C LYS A 86 -40.77 -5.08 4.40
N GLY A 87 -39.79 -4.76 5.26
CA GLY A 87 -39.97 -3.95 6.45
C GLY A 87 -40.00 -4.74 7.76
N PRO A 88 -39.98 -4.04 8.91
CA PRO A 88 -39.84 -4.66 10.23
C PRO A 88 -41.18 -5.19 10.76
N ASP A 89 -41.41 -6.50 10.64
CA ASP A 89 -42.55 -7.17 11.29
C ASP A 89 -42.26 -7.51 12.76
N THR A 90 -40.99 -7.75 13.11
CA THR A 90 -40.53 -8.08 14.47
C THR A 90 -39.21 -7.38 14.79
N THR A 91 -38.85 -7.27 16.08
CA THR A 91 -37.56 -6.68 16.48
C THR A 91 -36.35 -7.49 15.99
N THR A 92 -36.53 -8.79 15.69
CA THR A 92 -35.52 -9.64 15.06
C THR A 92 -35.04 -9.07 13.72
N TRP A 93 -35.93 -8.38 12.99
CA TRP A 93 -35.57 -7.70 11.75
C TRP A 93 -34.40 -6.73 11.91
N ILE A 94 -34.32 -6.01 13.03
CA ILE A 94 -33.24 -5.04 13.30
C ILE A 94 -31.90 -5.77 13.43
N TRP A 95 -31.88 -6.92 14.09
CA TRP A 95 -30.66 -7.71 14.26
C TRP A 95 -30.21 -8.32 12.93
N ASN A 96 -31.14 -8.87 12.15
CA ASN A 96 -30.86 -9.40 10.82
C ASN A 96 -30.33 -8.30 9.88
N LEU A 97 -30.88 -7.09 9.95
CA LEU A 97 -30.39 -5.94 9.19
C LEU A 97 -28.90 -5.68 9.42
N HIS A 98 -28.42 -5.76 10.67
CA HIS A 98 -27.02 -5.52 11.00
C HIS A 98 -26.13 -6.73 10.69
N ALA A 99 -26.63 -7.95 10.94
CA ALA A 99 -25.89 -9.18 10.68
C ALA A 99 -25.61 -9.36 9.18
N ASP A 100 -26.60 -9.09 8.35
CA ASP A 100 -26.53 -9.34 6.91
C ASP A 100 -25.94 -8.16 6.12
N ALA A 101 -25.64 -7.03 6.78
CA ALA A 101 -25.20 -5.79 6.10
C ALA A 101 -23.93 -5.98 5.26
N HIS A 102 -23.00 -6.83 5.70
CA HIS A 102 -21.73 -7.11 5.01
C HIS A 102 -21.67 -8.53 4.42
N ASP A 103 -22.76 -9.28 4.46
CA ASP A 103 -22.86 -10.60 3.83
C ASP A 103 -23.20 -10.46 2.35
N PHE A 104 -22.23 -10.02 1.54
CA PHE A 104 -22.48 -9.68 0.13
C PHE A 104 -22.94 -10.87 -0.73
N ASP A 105 -22.55 -12.09 -0.34
CA ASP A 105 -22.95 -13.32 -1.05
C ASP A 105 -24.45 -13.60 -0.91
N SER A 106 -25.09 -13.18 0.19
CA SER A 106 -26.55 -13.34 0.35
C SER A 106 -27.36 -12.24 -0.34
N HIS A 107 -26.73 -11.14 -0.77
CA HIS A 107 -27.43 -10.03 -1.45
C HIS A 107 -27.69 -10.33 -2.93
N THR A 108 -26.74 -10.96 -3.62
CA THR A 108 -26.75 -11.17 -5.07
C THR A 108 -25.95 -12.41 -5.45
N ASN A 109 -26.35 -13.10 -6.51
CA ASN A 109 -25.60 -14.25 -7.05
C ASN A 109 -24.54 -13.82 -8.10
N ASN A 110 -24.39 -12.52 -8.36
CA ASN A 110 -23.43 -12.01 -9.34
C ASN A 110 -22.07 -11.74 -8.68
N LEU A 111 -21.07 -12.57 -9.01
CA LEU A 111 -19.70 -12.45 -8.52
C LEU A 111 -19.03 -11.12 -8.88
N GLU A 112 -19.39 -10.53 -10.03
CA GLU A 112 -18.85 -9.22 -10.43
C GLU A 112 -19.36 -8.12 -9.49
N GLU A 113 -20.64 -8.14 -9.13
CA GLU A 113 -21.21 -7.17 -8.20
C GLU A 113 -20.64 -7.35 -6.78
N ILE A 114 -20.48 -8.60 -6.34
CA ILE A 114 -19.83 -8.93 -5.06
C ILE A 114 -18.40 -8.38 -5.04
N SER A 115 -17.60 -8.67 -6.07
CA SER A 115 -16.22 -8.19 -6.14
C SER A 115 -16.12 -6.65 -6.17
N ARG A 116 -17.05 -5.96 -6.84
CA ARG A 116 -17.15 -4.48 -6.81
C ARG A 116 -17.47 -3.94 -5.41
N LYS A 117 -18.39 -4.57 -4.68
CA LYS A 117 -18.72 -4.23 -3.29
C LYS A 117 -17.53 -4.46 -2.36
N VAL A 118 -16.88 -5.62 -2.47
CA VAL A 118 -15.68 -5.95 -1.69
C VAL A 118 -14.56 -4.95 -1.97
N PHE A 119 -14.25 -4.68 -3.25
CA PHE A 119 -13.21 -3.72 -3.64
C PHE A 119 -13.47 -2.32 -3.08
N SER A 120 -14.70 -1.82 -3.17
CA SER A 120 -15.07 -0.51 -2.60
C SER A 120 -15.03 -0.48 -1.07
N ALA A 121 -15.47 -1.55 -0.39
CA ALA A 121 -15.41 -1.67 1.07
C ALA A 121 -13.96 -1.61 1.60
N HIS A 122 -12.99 -2.16 0.87
CA HIS A 122 -11.58 -2.04 1.24
C HIS A 122 -11.09 -0.59 1.26
N PHE A 123 -11.50 0.24 0.30
CA PHE A 123 -11.19 1.68 0.35
C PHE A 123 -11.87 2.37 1.53
N GLY A 124 -13.10 1.98 1.87
CA GLY A 124 -13.77 2.42 3.09
C GLY A 124 -12.92 2.11 4.33
N GLN A 125 -12.47 0.86 4.48
CA GLN A 125 -11.62 0.46 5.60
C GLN A 125 -10.28 1.20 5.63
N LEU A 126 -9.60 1.33 4.48
CA LEU A 126 -8.35 2.09 4.37
C LEU A 126 -8.57 3.56 4.77
N SER A 127 -9.68 4.18 4.36
CA SER A 127 -9.98 5.56 4.73
C SER A 127 -10.15 5.75 6.24
N ILE A 128 -10.79 4.80 6.93
CA ILE A 128 -10.94 4.80 8.39
C ILE A 128 -9.58 4.63 9.07
N ILE A 129 -8.73 3.73 8.56
CA ILE A 129 -7.37 3.55 9.07
C ILE A 129 -6.56 4.84 8.92
N PHE A 130 -6.60 5.50 7.76
CA PHE A 130 -5.90 6.77 7.55
C PHE A 130 -6.45 7.89 8.43
N LEU A 131 -7.77 7.96 8.63
CA LEU A 131 -8.39 8.91 9.53
C LEU A 131 -7.97 8.67 10.99
N TRP A 132 -7.92 7.40 11.41
CA TRP A 132 -7.45 7.02 12.74
C TRP A 132 -5.98 7.37 12.94
N LEU A 133 -5.10 7.03 11.98
CA LEU A 133 -3.68 7.39 12.01
C LEU A 133 -3.49 8.90 12.04
N SER A 134 -4.24 9.65 11.21
CA SER A 134 -4.23 11.11 11.22
C SER A 134 -4.61 11.66 12.59
N GLY A 135 -5.66 11.10 13.21
CA GLY A 135 -6.05 11.42 14.59
C GLY A 135 -4.92 11.17 15.59
N MET A 136 -4.23 10.02 15.50
CA MET A 136 -3.09 9.72 16.38
C MET A 136 -1.96 10.75 16.25
N HIS A 137 -1.61 11.14 15.02
CA HIS A 137 -0.59 12.16 14.77
C HIS A 137 -1.03 13.54 15.26
N PHE A 138 -2.29 13.91 15.02
CA PHE A 138 -2.83 15.19 15.46
C PHE A 138 -2.84 15.30 16.99
N HIS A 139 -3.29 14.26 17.69
CA HIS A 139 -3.24 14.19 19.14
C HIS A 139 -1.80 14.26 19.68
N GLY A 140 -0.87 13.56 19.03
CA GLY A 140 0.57 13.65 19.29
C GLY A 140 1.11 15.07 19.13
N ALA A 141 0.79 15.77 18.06
CA ALA A 141 1.30 17.11 17.82
C ALA A 141 0.69 18.17 18.76
N ARG A 142 -0.61 18.05 19.07
CA ARG A 142 -1.36 19.14 19.72
C ARG A 142 -1.51 19.01 21.23
N PHE A 143 -1.66 17.78 21.73
CA PHE A 143 -2.10 17.51 23.11
C PHE A 143 -1.17 16.57 23.87
N SER A 144 0.02 16.28 23.33
CA SER A 144 0.98 15.39 23.97
C SER A 144 2.13 16.11 24.66
N ASN A 145 2.84 15.36 25.49
CA ASN A 145 4.13 15.73 26.07
C ASN A 145 5.32 15.19 25.26
N TYR A 146 5.17 14.98 23.95
CA TYR A 146 6.16 14.30 23.11
C TYR A 146 7.57 14.91 23.18
N GLU A 147 7.71 16.25 23.12
CA GLU A 147 9.03 16.90 23.24
C GLU A 147 9.69 16.64 24.61
N ALA A 148 8.91 16.67 25.69
CA ALA A 148 9.41 16.41 27.03
C ALA A 148 9.81 14.93 27.17
N TRP A 149 8.96 14.01 26.69
CA TRP A 149 9.26 12.58 26.66
C TRP A 149 10.54 12.28 25.85
N LEU A 150 10.75 12.95 24.72
CA LEU A 150 11.94 12.77 23.89
C LEU A 150 13.23 13.21 24.61
N SER A 151 13.13 14.20 25.51
CA SER A 151 14.28 14.70 26.28
C SER A 151 14.69 13.81 27.46
N ASP A 152 13.76 13.04 28.03
CA ASP A 152 14.03 12.10 29.12
C ASP A 152 13.03 10.91 29.08
N PRO A 153 13.28 9.93 28.19
CA PRO A 153 12.33 8.84 27.95
C PRO A 153 12.26 7.82 29.09
N THR A 154 13.23 7.80 30.01
CA THR A 154 13.27 6.85 31.13
C THR A 154 12.47 7.31 32.34
N HIS A 155 12.32 8.63 32.53
CA HIS A 155 11.60 9.17 33.70
C HIS A 155 10.27 9.85 33.34
N ILE A 156 10.08 10.30 32.09
CA ILE A 156 8.82 10.91 31.65
C ILE A 156 7.95 9.83 31.02
N ARG A 157 6.68 9.73 31.45
CA ARG A 157 5.71 8.81 30.83
C ARG A 157 5.06 9.45 29.59
N PRO A 158 4.87 8.71 28.48
CA PRO A 158 4.21 9.25 27.30
C PRO A 158 2.71 9.49 27.56
N SER A 159 2.20 10.63 27.08
CA SER A 159 0.76 10.96 27.13
C SER A 159 0.35 11.83 25.95
N ALA A 160 -0.75 11.49 25.28
CA ALA A 160 -1.31 12.22 24.13
C ALA A 160 -2.82 12.50 24.25
N GLN A 161 -3.43 12.17 25.39
CA GLN A 161 -4.85 12.36 25.65
C GLN A 161 -5.05 13.32 26.81
N VAL A 162 -5.92 14.30 26.60
CA VAL A 162 -6.31 15.30 27.60
C VAL A 162 -7.83 15.23 27.78
N VAL A 163 -8.27 15.13 29.02
CA VAL A 163 -9.69 15.06 29.39
C VAL A 163 -10.21 16.46 29.71
N TRP A 164 -11.43 16.76 29.29
CA TRP A 164 -12.08 18.03 29.57
C TRP A 164 -12.64 18.05 31.01
N PRO A 165 -12.41 19.12 31.79
CA PRO A 165 -12.88 19.20 33.16
C PRO A 165 -14.34 19.66 33.20
N ILE A 166 -15.29 18.72 33.10
CA ILE A 166 -16.74 19.01 33.14
C ILE A 166 -17.35 18.56 34.47
N VAL A 167 -17.08 17.34 34.92
CA VAL A 167 -17.71 16.75 36.13
C VAL A 167 -16.71 16.08 37.10
N GLY A 168 -15.45 16.53 37.14
CA GLY A 168 -14.43 15.97 38.03
C GLY A 168 -13.51 14.91 37.37
N GLN A 169 -13.58 14.74 36.05
CA GLN A 169 -12.79 13.75 35.29
C GLN A 169 -11.31 14.12 35.14
N GLU A 170 -10.90 15.32 35.58
CA GLU A 170 -9.50 15.76 35.56
C GLU A 170 -8.58 14.90 36.42
N ILE A 171 -9.11 14.10 37.36
CA ILE A 171 -8.33 13.13 38.14
C ILE A 171 -7.61 12.12 37.23
N VAL A 172 -8.24 11.70 36.13
CA VAL A 172 -7.64 10.78 35.14
C VAL A 172 -6.51 11.45 34.33
N ALA A 173 -6.55 12.77 34.19
CA ALA A 173 -5.53 13.54 33.47
C ALA A 173 -4.34 13.99 34.36
N ASN A 174 -4.55 14.12 35.67
CA ASN A 174 -3.56 14.67 36.61
C ASN A 174 -2.61 13.64 37.22
N SER A 175 -2.87 12.33 37.09
CA SER A 175 -2.03 11.26 37.65
C SER A 175 -0.81 10.88 36.80
N LYS A 176 -0.66 11.49 35.61
CA LYS A 176 0.50 11.28 34.75
C LYS A 176 1.61 12.24 35.15
N GLU A 177 2.47 11.77 36.07
CA GLU A 177 3.74 12.39 36.43
C GLU A 177 4.54 12.73 35.16
N GLY A 178 4.52 14.01 34.78
CA GLY A 178 5.16 14.49 33.56
C GLY A 178 4.90 15.96 33.24
N GLY A 179 4.43 16.76 34.20
CA GLY A 179 4.33 18.23 34.10
C GLY A 179 3.40 18.80 33.03
N TYR A 180 2.84 17.99 32.14
CA TYR A 180 2.01 18.44 31.03
C TYR A 180 0.57 18.66 31.49
N LYS A 181 0.34 19.81 32.13
CA LYS A 181 -0.98 20.42 32.17
C LYS A 181 -1.07 21.32 30.95
N MET A 182 -2.08 21.12 30.09
CA MET A 182 -2.41 22.07 29.03
C MET A 182 -2.34 23.48 29.64
N LYS A 183 -1.41 24.29 29.12
CA LYS A 183 -1.11 25.61 29.66
C LYS A 183 -2.43 26.35 29.73
N LYS A 184 -2.96 26.56 30.95
CA LYS A 184 -4.22 27.28 31.15
C LYS A 184 -3.95 28.68 30.61
N MET A 185 -4.42 28.98 29.39
CA MET A 185 -4.37 30.32 28.85
C MET A 185 -5.34 31.15 29.69
N ARG A 186 -4.82 31.73 30.78
CA ARG A 186 -5.56 32.71 31.55
C ARG A 186 -5.51 34.02 30.77
N LYS A 187 -6.57 34.34 30.03
CA LYS A 187 -6.78 35.71 29.54
C LYS A 187 -6.79 36.64 30.76
N LYS A 188 -5.83 37.57 30.82
CA LYS A 188 -5.86 38.69 31.75
C LYS A 188 -5.98 39.94 30.86
N GLY A 189 -7.22 40.34 30.58
CA GLY A 189 -7.52 41.36 29.57
C GLY A 189 -7.21 40.91 28.13
N ASN A 190 -6.92 41.87 27.24
CA ASN A 190 -6.73 41.68 25.80
C ASN A 190 -5.37 41.10 25.38
N GLN A 191 -4.58 40.54 26.31
CA GLN A 191 -3.34 39.85 25.97
C GLN A 191 -3.29 38.43 26.51
N VAL A 192 -2.84 37.51 25.64
CA VAL A 192 -2.62 36.09 25.95
C VAL A 192 -1.19 35.93 26.46
N ILE A 193 -1.03 35.82 27.78
CA ILE A 193 0.29 35.65 28.40
C ILE A 193 0.52 34.17 28.72
N LYS A 194 1.62 33.61 28.20
CA LYS A 194 2.11 32.26 28.51
C LYS A 194 2.55 32.22 30.00
N VAL A 195 1.72 31.69 30.90
CA VAL A 195 2.13 31.48 32.31
C VAL A 195 3.19 30.37 32.38
N LYS A 196 4.47 30.73 32.55
CA LYS A 196 5.51 29.82 33.04
C LYS A 196 5.35 29.78 34.57
N ARG A 197 5.20 28.59 35.15
CA ARG A 197 5.63 28.34 36.52
C ARG A 197 7.03 27.78 36.43
#